data_AF-A0A920HTQ4-F1
#
_entry.id   AF-A0A920HTQ4-F1
#
_cell.length_a   1.000
_cell.length_b   1.000
_cell.length_c   1.000
_cell.angle_alpha   90.00
_cell.angle_beta   90.00
_cell.angle_gamma   90.00
#
_symmetry.space_group_name_H-M   'P 1'
#
loop_
_entity.id
_entity.type
_entity.pdbx_description
1 polymer ?
#
loop_
_entity_poly.entity_id
_entity_poly.type
_entity_poly.pdbx_seq_one_letter_code
_entity_poly.pdbx_strand_id
1 'polypeptide(L)'
;MSAIKNLKNLLNIEKISDNRFRASVNEFGWTRVFGGLIVAQSIIASYRTVKDKNLHSLHSYFLRAGDPDIIMNYEVNTLREGRSFAQRIVSALPE
;
A
#
# COMPACT_ATOMS: atom_id res chain seq x y z
N MET A 1 21.49 -10.26 3.94
CA MET A 1 20.07 -10.70 3.92
C MET A 1 19.64 -10.92 2.48
N SER A 2 18.79 -11.92 2.19
CA SER A 2 18.27 -12.15 0.82
C SER A 2 17.26 -11.07 0.42
N ALA A 3 17.25 -10.67 -0.86
CA ALA A 3 16.31 -9.70 -1.42
C ALA A 3 14.84 -10.04 -1.12
N ILE A 4 14.50 -11.34 -1.13
CA ILE A 4 13.14 -11.81 -0.81
C ILE A 4 12.77 -11.49 0.65
N LYS A 5 13.71 -11.64 1.59
CA LYS A 5 13.47 -11.32 3.00
C LYS A 5 13.20 -9.82 3.18
N ASN A 6 13.96 -8.98 2.49
CA ASN A 6 13.79 -7.54 2.53
C ASN A 6 12.44 -7.11 1.95
N LEU A 7 12.07 -7.67 0.79
CA LEU A 7 10.75 -7.40 0.20
C LEU A 7 9.62 -7.83 1.14
N LYS A 8 9.71 -9.01 1.76
CA LYS A 8 8.72 -9.46 2.75
C LYS A 8 8.59 -8.48 3.92
N ASN A 9 9.70 -7.91 4.39
CA ASN A 9 9.68 -6.90 5.45
C ASN A 9 8.98 -5.62 5.00
N LEU A 10 9.29 -5.11 3.80
CA LEU A 10 8.65 -3.91 3.24
C LEU A 10 7.13 -4.12 3.04
N LEU A 11 6.72 -5.30 2.61
CA LEU A 11 5.30 -5.65 2.42
C LEU A 11 4.56 -5.90 3.73
N ASN A 12 5.27 -6.08 4.85
CA ASN A 12 4.65 -6.23 6.16
C ASN A 12 4.26 -4.86 6.75
N ILE A 13 3.18 -4.29 6.25
CA ILE A 13 2.68 -2.99 6.71
C ILE A 13 2.04 -3.10 8.10
N GLU A 14 2.22 -2.08 8.93
CA GLU A 14 1.62 -1.95 10.25
C GLU A 14 0.17 -1.47 10.15
N LYS A 15 -0.73 -2.00 10.98
CA LYS A 15 -2.12 -1.53 11.09
C LYS A 15 -2.21 -0.48 12.21
N ILE A 16 -2.59 0.75 11.86
CA ILE A 16 -2.79 1.85 12.81
C ILE A 16 -4.26 1.91 13.26
N SER A 17 -5.19 1.67 12.33
CA SER A 17 -6.64 1.54 12.62
C SER A 17 -7.30 0.68 11.55
N ASP A 18 -8.62 0.51 11.57
CA ASP A 18 -9.34 -0.34 10.60
C ASP A 18 -9.08 0.01 9.14
N ASN A 19 -8.88 1.30 8.85
CA ASN A 19 -8.71 1.82 7.50
C ASN A 19 -7.40 2.61 7.31
N ARG A 20 -6.46 2.53 8.26
CA ARG A 20 -5.17 3.24 8.19
C ARG A 20 -4.02 2.29 8.48
N PHE A 21 -3.00 2.33 7.61
CA PHE A 21 -1.82 1.49 7.68
C PHE A 21 -0.55 2.32 7.49
N ARG A 22 0.57 1.79 7.93
CA ARG A 22 1.87 2.46 7.90
C ARG A 22 2.96 1.50 7.40
N ALA A 23 3.89 1.99 6.61
CA ALA A 23 5.01 1.18 6.14
C ALA A 23 6.26 2.01 5.86
N SER A 24 7.43 1.38 6.03
CA SER A 24 8.67 1.89 5.46
C SER A 24 8.66 1.68 3.94
N VAL A 25 9.21 2.66 3.23
CA VAL A 25 9.43 2.63 1.78
C VAL A 25 10.91 2.76 1.43
N ASN A 26 11.78 2.56 2.42
CA ASN A 26 13.22 2.68 2.24
C ASN A 26 13.75 1.47 1.46
N GLU A 27 14.10 1.73 0.21
CA GLU A 27 14.75 0.78 -0.68
C GLU A 27 16.25 1.11 -0.77
N PHE A 28 17.09 0.10 -0.58
CA PHE A 28 18.55 0.22 -0.46
C PHE A 28 19.17 1.15 -1.52
N GLY A 29 19.49 2.39 -1.11
CA GLY A 29 20.29 3.33 -1.89
C GLY A 29 19.57 3.96 -3.09
N TRP A 30 18.24 3.89 -3.16
CA TRP A 30 17.49 4.53 -4.23
C TRP A 30 17.23 5.99 -3.90
N THR A 31 17.33 6.89 -4.88
CA THR A 31 17.03 8.31 -4.66
C THR A 31 15.52 8.59 -4.56
N ARG A 32 14.69 7.64 -4.99
CA ARG A 32 13.23 7.73 -5.04
C ARG A 32 12.60 6.38 -4.73
N VAL A 33 11.42 6.42 -4.14
CA VAL A 33 10.62 5.21 -3.88
C VAL A 33 10.17 4.56 -5.18
N PHE A 34 10.22 3.22 -5.25
CA PHE A 34 9.64 2.49 -6.36
C PHE A 34 8.12 2.61 -6.38
N GLY A 35 7.55 3.02 -7.51
CA GLY A 35 6.09 3.06 -7.66
C GLY A 35 5.42 1.70 -7.43
N GLY A 36 6.08 0.61 -7.84
CA GLY A 36 5.57 -0.75 -7.61
C GLY A 36 5.48 -1.12 -6.13
N LEU A 37 6.38 -0.61 -5.28
CA LEU A 37 6.32 -0.84 -3.83
C LEU A 37 5.09 -0.15 -3.22
N ILE A 38 4.86 1.12 -3.59
CA ILE A 38 3.68 1.88 -3.13
C ILE A 38 2.39 1.17 -3.54
N VAL A 39 2.32 0.67 -4.78
CA VAL A 39 1.15 -0.09 -5.27
C VAL A 39 0.98 -1.39 -4.48
N ALA A 40 2.05 -2.15 -4.25
CA ALA A 40 1.99 -3.40 -3.52
C ALA A 40 1.50 -3.20 -2.07
N GLN A 41 2.03 -2.20 -1.37
CA GLN A 41 1.59 -1.85 -0.01
C GLN A 41 0.13 -1.36 0.01
N SER A 42 -0.29 -0.57 -0.99
CA SER A 42 -1.69 -0.13 -1.14
C SER A 42 -2.67 -1.28 -1.38
N ILE A 43 -2.25 -2.30 -2.14
CA ILE A 43 -3.03 -3.52 -2.37
C ILE A 43 -3.18 -4.29 -1.06
N ILE A 44 -2.10 -4.44 -0.28
CA ILE A 44 -2.14 -5.13 1.02
C ILE A 44 -3.07 -4.40 2.00
N ALA A 45 -2.98 -3.07 2.06
CA ALA A 45 -3.88 -2.23 2.85
C ALA A 45 -5.35 -2.47 2.43
N SER A 46 -5.64 -2.47 1.13
CA SER A 46 -6.99 -2.74 0.59
C SER A 46 -7.50 -4.12 0.99
N TYR A 47 -6.70 -5.17 0.80
CA TYR A 47 -7.08 -6.54 1.15
C TYR A 47 -7.38 -6.72 2.63
N ARG A 48 -6.70 -5.98 3.52
CA ARG A 48 -7.00 -6.03 4.96
C ARG A 48 -8.36 -5.42 5.33
N THR A 49 -9.02 -4.72 4.40
CA THR A 49 -10.36 -4.12 4.59
C THR A 49 -11.47 -4.85 3.82
N VAL A 50 -11.15 -5.90 3.06
CA VAL A 50 -12.09 -6.65 2.22
C VAL A 50 -12.03 -8.13 2.60
N LYS A 51 -13.18 -8.78 2.79
CA LYS A 51 -13.25 -10.23 3.03
C LYS A 51 -13.71 -10.96 1.77
N ASP A 52 -13.17 -12.14 1.53
CA ASP A 52 -13.65 -13.13 0.56
C ASP A 52 -13.79 -12.63 -0.90
N LYS A 53 -12.93 -11.69 -1.32
CA LYS A 53 -12.88 -11.17 -2.70
C LYS A 53 -11.44 -11.07 -3.19
N ASN A 54 -11.24 -11.29 -4.48
CA ASN A 54 -9.95 -11.17 -5.15
C ASN A 54 -9.89 -9.86 -5.97
N LEU A 55 -8.73 -9.20 -5.94
CA LEU A 55 -8.44 -8.05 -6.80
C LEU A 55 -8.38 -8.50 -8.25
N HIS A 56 -9.19 -7.87 -9.11
CA HIS A 56 -9.22 -8.15 -10.55
C HIS A 56 -8.82 -6.94 -11.41
N SER A 57 -8.74 -5.75 -10.83
CA SER A 57 -8.35 -4.52 -11.54
C SER A 57 -7.84 -3.48 -10.54
N LEU A 58 -6.89 -2.65 -10.96
CA LEU A 58 -6.37 -1.53 -10.19
C LEU A 58 -5.99 -0.39 -11.13
N HIS A 59 -6.28 0.84 -10.72
CA HIS A 59 -5.80 2.07 -11.35
C HIS A 59 -5.06 2.88 -10.30
N SER A 60 -3.94 3.49 -10.69
CA SER A 60 -3.14 4.31 -9.78
C SER A 60 -2.57 5.52 -10.52
N TYR A 61 -2.41 6.61 -9.79
CA TYR A 61 -1.76 7.83 -10.25
C TYR A 61 -0.69 8.21 -9.24
N PHE A 62 0.51 8.50 -9.71
CA PHE A 62 1.61 9.00 -8.89
C PHE A 62 1.64 10.53 -9.00
N LEU A 63 1.18 11.21 -7.95
CA LEU A 63 1.04 12.66 -7.96
C LEU A 63 2.35 13.39 -7.62
N ARG A 64 3.22 12.74 -6.83
CA ARG A 64 4.49 13.29 -6.36
C ARG A 64 5.54 12.18 -6.32
N ALA A 65 6.80 12.56 -6.48
CA ALA A 65 7.92 11.64 -6.33
C ALA A 65 8.10 11.27 -4.85
N GLY A 66 8.21 9.97 -4.54
CA GLY A 66 8.39 9.50 -3.17
C GLY A 66 9.82 9.72 -2.65
N ASP A 67 9.92 10.13 -1.39
CA ASP A 67 11.16 10.17 -0.62
C ASP A 67 11.35 8.79 0.07
N PRO A 68 12.50 8.11 -0.08
CA PRO A 68 12.74 6.80 0.53
C PRO A 68 12.95 6.85 2.05
N ASP A 69 13.25 8.02 2.63
CA ASP A 69 13.60 8.15 4.04
C ASP A 69 12.38 8.46 4.94
N ILE A 70 11.21 8.66 4.33
CA ILE A 70 9.96 8.86 5.05
C ILE A 70 9.21 7.56 5.29
N ILE A 71 8.32 7.60 6.28
CA ILE A 71 7.30 6.60 6.48
C ILE A 71 6.07 6.96 5.63
N MET A 72 5.48 5.95 5.00
CA MET A 72 4.28 6.11 4.18
C MET A 72 3.04 5.65 4.97
N ASN A 73 2.01 6.49 4.99
CA ASN A 73 0.68 6.15 5.49
C ASN A 73 -0.23 5.76 4.31
N TYR A 74 -1.07 4.76 4.53
CA TYR A 74 -2.08 4.28 3.57
C TYR A 74 -3.45 4.41 4.21
N GLU A 75 -4.26 5.29 3.65
CA GLU A 75 -5.65 5.49 4.09
C GLU A 75 -6.59 4.86 3.08
N VAL A 76 -7.42 3.92 3.56
CA VAL A 76 -8.30 3.11 2.72
C VAL A 76 -9.74 3.59 2.91
N ASN A 77 -10.37 4.06 1.84
CA ASN A 77 -11.78 4.45 1.84
C ASN A 77 -12.62 3.46 1.03
N THR A 78 -13.77 3.08 1.58
CA THR A 78 -14.75 2.23 0.89
C THR A 78 -15.57 3.07 -0.07
N LEU A 79 -15.45 2.81 -1.37
CA LEU A 79 -16.31 3.42 -2.39
C LEU A 79 -17.57 2.59 -2.64
N ARG A 80 -17.45 1.25 -2.53
CA ARG A 80 -18.57 0.33 -2.73
C ARG A 80 -18.35 -0.97 -1.97
N GLU A 81 -19.42 -1.46 -1.36
CA GLU A 81 -19.49 -2.79 -0.75
C GLU A 81 -20.73 -3.51 -1.27
N GLY A 82 -20.56 -4.41 -2.24
CA GLY A 82 -21.64 -5.20 -2.83
C GLY A 82 -21.43 -6.70 -2.66
N ARG A 83 -22.43 -7.49 -3.06
CA ARG A 83 -22.34 -8.96 -3.01
C ARG A 83 -21.17 -9.51 -3.85
N SER A 84 -21.07 -9.06 -5.10
CA SER A 84 -20.06 -9.58 -6.04
C SER A 84 -18.78 -8.74 -6.10
N PHE A 85 -18.87 -7.44 -5.81
CA PHE A 85 -17.76 -6.50 -5.99
C PHE A 85 -17.53 -5.67 -4.74
N ALA A 86 -16.26 -5.32 -4.48
CA ALA A 86 -15.85 -4.29 -3.53
C ALA A 86 -14.95 -3.30 -4.25
N GLN A 87 -15.09 -2.02 -3.92
CA GLN A 87 -14.20 -0.98 -4.43
C GLN A 87 -13.62 -0.22 -3.25
N ARG A 88 -12.29 -0.08 -3.28
CA ARG A 88 -11.51 0.72 -2.36
C ARG A 88 -10.78 1.80 -3.13
N ILE A 89 -10.60 2.95 -2.51
CA ILE A 89 -9.61 3.93 -2.93
C ILE A 89 -8.58 4.07 -1.82
N VAL A 90 -7.31 4.08 -2.19
CA VAL A 90 -6.20 4.21 -1.24
C VAL A 90 -5.45 5.49 -1.53
N SER A 91 -5.27 6.30 -0.49
CA SER A 91 -4.38 7.45 -0.51
C SER A 91 -3.08 7.08 0.18
N ALA A 92 -1.98 7.10 -0.57
CA ALA A 92 -0.63 6.97 -0.04
C ALA A 92 -0.08 8.37 0.25
N LEU A 93 0.20 8.65 1.51
CA LEU A 93 0.59 9.98 1.98
C LEU A 93 1.86 9.87 2.83
N PRO A 94 2.83 10.78 2.67
CA PRO A 94 3.92 10.88 3.63
C PRO A 94 3.36 11.11 5.04
N GLU A 95 4.00 10.51 6.05
CA GLU A 95 3.76 10.90 7.46
C GLU A 95 4.18 12.34 7.75
#